data_AF-Q6PW57-F1
#
_entry.id   AF-Q6PW57-F1
#
_cell.length_a   1.000
_cell.length_b   1.000
_cell.length_c   1.000
_cell.angle_alpha   90.00
_cell.angle_beta   90.00
_cell.angle_gamma   90.00
#
_symmetry.space_group_name_H-M   'P 1'
#
loop_
_entity.id
_entity.type
_entity.pdbx_description
1 polymer ?
#
loop_
_entity_poly.entity_id
_entity_poly.type
_entity_poly.pdbx_seq_one_letter_code
_entity_poly.pdbx_strand_id
1 'polypeptide(L)' 'IAAGVKVKGYFTWAFLDNFEWLSGYTQRFGIVYVDFKDGLKRYPKHSALWFKKFLLK' A
#
# COMPACT_ATOMS: atom_id res chain seq x y z
N ILE A 1 9.42 -19.28 4.39
CA ILE A 1 8.78 -20.59 4.75
C ILE A 1 9.80 -21.74 4.66
N ALA A 2 10.60 -21.84 3.59
CA ALA A 2 11.61 -22.91 3.43
C ALA A 2 12.62 -23.04 4.58
N ALA A 3 12.92 -21.96 5.31
CA ALA A 3 13.79 -21.97 6.50
C ALA A 3 13.07 -22.39 7.82
N GLY A 4 11.91 -23.05 7.75
CA GLY A 4 11.22 -23.65 8.90
C GLY A 4 10.34 -22.71 9.74
N VAL A 5 10.39 -21.39 9.55
CA VAL A 5 9.53 -20.45 10.29
C VAL A 5 8.08 -20.52 9.81
N LYS A 6 7.15 -20.66 10.77
CA LYS A 6 5.68 -20.70 10.54
C LYS A 6 5.11 -19.29 10.35
N VAL A 7 5.27 -18.74 9.14
CA VAL A 7 4.68 -17.45 8.74
C VAL A 7 3.17 -17.63 8.52
N LYS A 8 2.35 -16.80 9.20
CA LYS A 8 0.88 -16.90 9.16
C LYS A 8 0.20 -15.83 8.31
N GLY A 9 0.91 -14.78 7.90
CA GLY A 9 0.33 -13.68 7.17
C GLY A 9 1.37 -12.71 6.64
N TYR A 10 0.92 -11.87 5.71
CA TYR A 10 1.70 -10.80 5.11
C TYR A 10 0.81 -9.57 4.99
N PHE A 11 1.33 -8.41 5.38
CA PHE A 11 0.66 -7.13 5.26
C PHE A 11 1.56 -6.19 4.46
N THR A 12 1.00 -5.60 3.41
CA THR A 12 1.71 -4.60 2.62
C THR A 12 1.72 -3.27 3.34
N TRP A 13 2.85 -2.59 3.31
CA TRP A 13 2.98 -1.21 3.78
C TRP A 13 3.08 -0.27 2.58
N ALA A 14 2.29 0.79 2.46
CA ALA A 14 1.12 1.15 3.27
C ALA A 14 -0.17 0.94 2.47
N PHE A 15 -1.34 1.06 3.12
CA PHE A 15 -2.61 1.05 2.39
C PHE A 15 -2.77 2.34 1.55
N LEU A 16 -2.57 3.51 2.17
CA LEU A 16 -2.69 4.83 1.53
C LEU A 16 -1.34 5.55 1.48
N ASP A 17 -1.17 6.41 0.48
CA ASP A 17 -0.16 7.47 0.57
C ASP A 17 -0.49 8.38 1.77
N ASN A 18 0.48 8.63 2.63
CA ASN A 18 0.28 9.33 3.89
C ASN A 18 1.51 10.20 4.26
N PHE A 19 1.55 10.70 5.49
CA PHE A 19 2.64 11.53 6.01
C PHE A 19 3.80 10.64 6.48
N GLU A 20 4.96 10.78 5.84
CA GLU A 20 6.13 9.93 6.08
C GLU A 20 7.19 10.65 6.93
N TRP A 21 6.81 11.03 8.16
CA TRP A 21 7.71 11.57 9.19
C TRP A 21 8.59 12.73 8.65
N LEU A 22 9.92 12.55 8.68
CA LEU A 22 10.90 13.52 8.19
C LEU A 22 10.74 13.85 6.71
N SER A 23 10.13 12.95 5.92
CA SER A 23 9.88 13.17 4.49
C SER A 23 8.58 13.92 4.22
N GLY A 24 7.72 14.14 5.23
CA GLY A 24 6.39 14.72 5.03
C GLY A 24 5.59 13.98 3.96
N TYR A 25 4.93 14.71 3.05
CA TYR A 25 4.13 14.14 1.96
C TYR A 25 4.89 13.93 0.64
N THR A 26 6.22 13.92 0.68
CA THR A 26 7.05 13.78 -0.54
C THR A 26 7.22 12.32 -0.98
N GLN A 27 7.13 11.37 -0.04
CA GLN A 27 7.18 9.93 -0.33
C GLN A 27 5.78 9.30 -0.31
N ARG A 28 5.59 8.26 -1.14
CA ARG A 28 4.28 7.66 -1.44
C ARG A 28 4.32 6.14 -1.38
N PHE A 29 4.22 5.58 -0.18
CA PHE A 29 4.26 4.13 0.07
C PHE A 29 2.92 3.41 -0.13
N GLY A 30 1.82 4.13 -0.28
CA GLY A 30 0.50 3.53 -0.40
C GLY A 30 0.35 2.67 -1.64
N ILE A 31 -0.36 1.55 -1.54
CA ILE A 31 -0.90 0.86 -2.72
C ILE A 31 -2.10 1.63 -3.33
N VAL A 32 -2.66 2.58 -2.59
CA VAL A 32 -3.67 3.53 -3.04
C VAL A 32 -3.06 4.93 -3.08
N TYR A 33 -3.15 5.58 -4.23
CA TYR A 33 -2.75 6.98 -4.39
C TYR A 33 -3.74 7.92 -3.71
N VAL A 34 -3.23 8.93 -3.03
CA VAL A 34 -4.03 10.02 -2.43
C VAL A 34 -3.69 11.34 -3.11
N ASP A 35 -4.71 12.01 -3.64
CA ASP A 35 -4.58 13.33 -4.24
C ASP A 35 -4.68 14.43 -3.16
N PHE A 36 -3.52 14.91 -2.71
CA PHE A 36 -3.45 15.98 -1.70
C PHE A 36 -3.91 17.35 -2.22
N LYS A 37 -4.08 17.52 -3.53
CA LYS A 37 -4.51 18.78 -4.15
C LYS A 37 -6.01 18.81 -4.44
N ASP A 38 -6.63 17.64 -4.55
CA ASP A 38 -8.06 17.49 -4.86
C ASP A 38 -8.80 16.74 -3.74
N GLY A 39 -8.87 17.39 -2.56
CA GLY A 39 -9.72 16.93 -1.45
C GLY A 39 -9.40 15.52 -0.93
N LEU A 40 -8.15 15.05 -1.05
CA LEU A 40 -7.71 13.71 -0.64
C LEU A 40 -8.40 12.59 -1.41
N LYS A 41 -8.80 12.76 -2.67
CA LYS A 41 -9.39 11.66 -3.46
C LYS A 41 -8.44 10.46 -3.55
N ARG A 42 -9.01 9.25 -3.59
CA ARG A 42 -8.27 7.99 -3.56
C ARG A 42 -8.39 7.23 -4.88
N TYR A 43 -7.26 6.76 -5.38
CA TYR A 43 -7.18 6.03 -6.65
C TYR A 43 -6.32 4.77 -6.46
N PRO A 44 -6.88 3.56 -6.69
CA PRO A 44 -6.10 2.32 -6.59
C PRO A 44 -4.93 2.33 -7.58
N LYS A 45 -3.70 2.10 -7.11
CA LYS A 45 -2.54 1.91 -8.01
C LYS A 45 -2.60 0.51 -8.64
N HIS A 46 -1.78 0.27 -9.66
CA HIS A 46 -1.65 -1.05 -10.26
C HIS A 46 -1.28 -2.15 -9.25
N SER A 47 -0.48 -1.82 -8.23
CA SER A 47 -0.16 -2.74 -7.12
C SER A 47 -1.40 -3.16 -6.34
N ALA A 48 -2.34 -2.25 -6.04
CA ALA A 48 -3.60 -2.59 -5.38
C ALA A 48 -4.48 -3.49 -6.26
N LEU A 49 -4.57 -3.21 -7.56
CA LEU A 49 -5.34 -4.04 -8.50
C LEU A 49 -4.75 -5.45 -8.64
N TRP A 50 -3.42 -5.54 -8.70
CA TRP A 50 -2.71 -6.81 -8.71
C TRP A 50 -2.94 -7.59 -7.41
N PHE A 51 -2.82 -6.92 -6.25
CA PHE A 51 -3.00 -7.54 -4.94
C PHE A 51 -4.43 -8.04 -4.75
N LYS A 52 -5.44 -7.28 -5.20
CA LYS A 52 -6.84 -7.72 -5.24
C LYS A 52 -6.99 -9.00 -6.05
N LYS A 53 -6.46 -9.07 -7.27
CA LYS A 53 -6.53 -10.26 -8.12
C LYS A 53 -5.78 -11.45 -7.52
N PHE A 54 -4.64 -11.21 -6.88
CA PHE A 54 -3.82 -12.24 -6.24
C PHE A 54 -4.55 -12.87 -5.05
N LEU A 55 -5.24 -12.07 -4.23
CA LEU A 55 -5.94 -12.54 -3.03
C LEU A 55 -7.33 -13.12 -3.30
N LEU A 56 -8.09 -12.58 -4.26
CA LEU A 56 -9.46 -13.01 -4.57
C LEU A 56 -9.51 -14.20 -5.54
N LYS A 57 -8.57 -15.14 -5.43
CA LYS A 57 -8.64 -16.40 -6.17
C LYS A 57 -9.80 -17.26 -5.71
#